data_AF-A0A7C3TSU2-F1
#
_entry.id   AF-A0A7C3TSU2-F1
#
_cell.length_a   1.000
_cell.length_b   1.000
_cell.length_c   1.000
_cell.angle_alpha   90.00
_cell.angle_beta   90.00
_cell.angle_gamma   90.00
#
_symmetry.space_group_name_H-M   'P 1'
#
loop_
_entity.id
_entity.type
_entity.pdbx_description
1 polymer ?
#
loop_
_entity_poly.entity_id
_entity_poly.type
_entity_poly.pdbx_seq_one_letter_code
_entity_poly.pdbx_strand_id
1 'polypeptide(L)'
;MGRAPQVVSGPFLVVATYIHANYSVDLNNPQNVNRNCNLQLMVCPEPKLRVLQGSYQAILEEAVDDRGNSLINPAMMAAQMHGLQPGSGNIWNLSAYLAVKGEGARKIARLKGRARFVIQTRAEEAEVADIVNARNVTRTVGGRKFLIKETRYTPNGPCQVFVTVYRPGWSPIEWSQISQTAALRLADADGNSWFRTHAATTRSSNDEIDLTLHFQRINWNGANAVGEPASLIIEVPLETEELTVPFEFVDLPLPT
;
A
#
# COMPACT_ATOMS: atom_id res chain seq x y z
N MET A 1 0.29 23.84 14.91
CA MET A 1 0.75 22.56 14.34
C MET A 1 2.03 22.82 13.55
N GLY A 2 3.13 22.12 13.86
CA GLY A 2 4.38 22.26 13.10
C GLY A 2 4.23 21.70 11.69
N ARG A 3 4.91 22.29 10.72
CA ARG A 3 5.01 21.73 9.37
C ARG A 3 6.14 20.70 9.36
N ALA A 4 5.80 19.44 9.14
CA ALA A 4 6.79 18.39 8.93
C ALA A 4 7.62 18.69 7.66
N PRO A 5 8.93 18.36 7.62
CA PRO A 5 9.73 18.47 6.41
C PRO A 5 9.13 17.62 5.29
N GLN A 6 9.06 18.18 4.09
CA GLN A 6 8.42 17.53 2.95
C GLN A 6 9.11 17.88 1.63
N VAL A 7 9.02 16.99 0.65
CA VAL A 7 9.52 17.17 -0.71
C VAL A 7 8.50 16.62 -1.72
N VAL A 8 8.34 17.32 -2.85
CA VAL A 8 7.51 16.88 -3.96
C VAL A 8 8.41 16.30 -5.05
N SER A 9 8.06 15.12 -5.55
CA SER A 9 8.85 14.38 -6.52
C SER A 9 7.92 13.72 -7.54
N GLY A 10 7.78 14.36 -8.69
CA GLY A 10 6.77 13.98 -9.68
C GLY A 10 5.36 14.01 -9.08
N PRO A 11 4.53 12.97 -9.27
CA PRO A 11 3.16 12.89 -8.73
C PRO A 11 3.11 12.38 -7.28
N PHE A 12 4.17 12.60 -6.49
CA PHE A 12 4.26 12.14 -5.10
C PHE A 12 4.71 13.26 -4.17
N LEU A 13 4.08 13.34 -3.01
CA LEU A 13 4.54 14.10 -1.85
C LEU A 13 5.18 13.13 -0.85
N VAL A 14 6.41 13.39 -0.44
CA VAL A 14 7.14 12.63 0.59
C VAL A 14 7.30 13.51 1.82
N VAL A 15 6.87 13.02 2.98
CA VAL A 15 6.87 13.76 4.26
C VAL A 15 7.67 12.98 5.29
N ALA A 16 8.65 13.63 5.94
CA ALA A 16 9.34 13.05 7.09
C ALA A 16 8.49 13.24 8.34
N THR A 17 7.83 12.18 8.82
CA THR A 17 6.78 12.28 9.84
C THR A 17 7.32 12.16 11.26
N TYR A 18 8.23 11.23 11.51
CA TYR A 18 8.76 10.97 12.85
C TYR A 18 10.11 10.26 12.80
N ILE A 19 11.01 10.59 13.74
CA ILE A 19 12.28 9.90 13.95
C ILE A 19 12.28 9.24 15.33
N HIS A 20 12.53 7.94 15.36
CA HIS A 20 12.69 7.15 16.57
C HIS A 20 14.14 6.71 16.73
N ALA A 21 14.71 6.81 17.93
CA ALA A 21 16.01 6.23 18.26
C ALA A 21 15.84 5.23 19.42
N ASN A 22 16.45 4.06 19.29
CA ASN A 22 16.49 3.03 20.32
C ASN A 22 17.95 2.74 20.69
N TYR A 23 18.22 2.70 21.99
CA TYR A 23 19.53 2.43 22.57
C TYR A 23 19.38 1.23 23.50
N SER A 24 20.09 0.15 23.22
CA SER A 24 20.11 -1.02 24.08
C SER A 24 21.54 -1.47 24.33
N VAL A 25 21.81 -1.87 25.58
CA VAL A 25 23.09 -2.44 25.99
C VAL A 25 22.86 -3.90 26.35
N ASP A 26 23.65 -4.79 25.77
CA ASP A 26 23.71 -6.18 26.23
C ASP A 26 24.52 -6.23 27.53
N LEU A 27 23.92 -6.65 28.64
CA LEU A 27 24.61 -6.71 29.94
C LEU A 27 25.70 -7.78 29.98
N ASN A 28 25.64 -8.80 29.10
CA ASN A 28 26.71 -9.79 28.97
C ASN A 28 27.88 -9.26 28.13
N ASN A 29 27.66 -8.19 27.34
CA ASN A 29 28.69 -7.51 26.60
C ASN A 29 28.46 -5.99 26.61
N PRO A 30 28.75 -5.30 27.74
CA PRO A 30 28.43 -3.88 27.92
C PRO A 30 29.11 -2.95 26.92
N GLN A 31 30.17 -3.42 26.27
CA GLN A 31 30.87 -2.68 25.20
C GLN A 31 30.09 -2.67 23.88
N ASN A 32 29.12 -3.58 23.71
CA ASN A 32 28.28 -3.67 22.53
C ASN A 32 26.98 -2.89 22.72
N VAL A 33 27.06 -1.58 22.53
CA VAL A 33 25.88 -0.70 22.55
C VAL A 33 25.22 -0.72 21.18
N ASN A 34 24.01 -1.26 21.10
CA ASN A 34 23.20 -1.24 19.89
C ASN A 34 22.42 0.07 19.82
N ARG A 35 22.69 0.87 18.79
CA ARG A 35 22.05 2.17 18.53
C ARG A 35 21.35 2.10 17.17
N ASN A 36 20.03 2.02 17.19
CA ASN A 36 19.22 1.97 15.97
C ASN A 36 18.34 3.19 15.88
N CYS A 37 18.35 3.85 14.74
CA CYS A 37 17.45 4.96 14.44
C CYS A 37 16.56 4.59 13.26
N ASN A 38 15.28 4.90 13.35
CA ASN A 38 14.31 4.70 12.29
C ASN A 38 13.60 6.02 12.00
N LEU A 39 13.70 6.49 10.77
CA LEU A 39 12.92 7.59 10.25
C LEU A 39 11.70 7.03 9.52
N GLN A 40 10.52 7.46 9.94
CA GLN A 40 9.26 7.21 9.25
C GLN A 40 9.02 8.31 8.21
N LEU A 41 8.73 7.87 6.99
CA LEU A 41 8.31 8.70 5.87
C LEU A 41 6.86 8.35 5.55
N MET A 42 6.08 9.35 5.19
CA MET A 42 4.76 9.17 4.59
C MET A 42 4.82 9.63 3.14
N VAL A 43 4.36 8.80 2.22
CA VAL A 43 4.26 9.11 0.80
C VAL A 43 2.80 9.15 0.39
N CYS A 44 2.42 10.29 -0.18
CA CYS A 44 1.09 10.56 -0.70
C CYS A 44 1.18 10.69 -2.23
N PRO A 45 0.82 9.66 -3.00
CA PRO A 45 0.57 9.82 -4.43
C PRO A 45 -0.56 10.82 -4.70
N GLU A 46 -0.53 11.45 -5.87
CA GLU A 46 -1.65 12.22 -6.41
C GLU A 46 -2.95 11.38 -6.39
N PRO A 47 -4.12 11.96 -6.05
CA PRO A 47 -5.35 11.18 -5.85
C PRO A 47 -5.82 10.34 -7.04
N LYS A 48 -5.45 10.73 -8.27
CA LYS A 48 -5.79 10.00 -9.50
C LYS A 48 -4.81 8.87 -9.82
N LEU A 49 -3.68 8.80 -9.12
CA LEU A 49 -2.65 7.81 -9.35
C LEU A 49 -2.97 6.55 -8.54
N ARG A 50 -3.14 5.42 -9.23
CA ARG A 50 -3.39 4.14 -8.57
C ARG A 50 -2.08 3.39 -8.37
N VAL A 51 -1.58 3.43 -7.14
CA VAL A 51 -0.41 2.66 -6.73
C VAL A 51 -0.84 1.22 -6.41
N LEU A 52 -0.29 0.26 -7.13
CA LEU A 52 -0.57 -1.17 -6.95
C LEU A 52 0.39 -1.81 -5.93
N GLN A 53 1.65 -1.39 -5.96
CA GLN A 53 2.68 -1.84 -5.04
C GLN A 53 3.63 -0.71 -4.67
N GLY A 54 4.25 -0.84 -3.50
CA GLY A 54 5.23 0.13 -3.02
C GLY A 54 6.31 -0.53 -2.16
N SER A 55 7.46 0.13 -2.08
CA SER A 55 8.48 -0.19 -1.08
C SER A 55 8.03 0.32 0.29
N TYR A 56 8.12 -0.50 1.33
CA TYR A 56 7.97 -0.04 2.73
C TYR A 56 9.30 0.40 3.36
N GLN A 57 10.40 0.30 2.61
CA GLN A 57 11.72 0.74 3.05
C GLN A 57 12.29 1.69 2.02
N ALA A 58 12.89 2.78 2.49
CA ALA A 58 13.56 3.72 1.62
C ALA A 58 14.97 3.24 1.30
N ILE A 59 15.37 3.34 0.03
CA ILE A 59 16.74 3.04 -0.39
C ILE A 59 17.55 4.32 -0.19
N LEU A 60 18.43 4.31 0.81
CA LEU A 60 19.27 5.46 1.13
C LEU A 60 20.49 5.53 0.22
N GLU A 61 20.72 6.70 -0.37
CA GLU A 61 21.89 7.01 -1.19
C GLU A 61 22.93 7.81 -0.39
N GLU A 62 22.46 8.69 0.50
CA GLU A 62 23.30 9.50 1.38
C GLU A 62 22.56 9.71 2.71
N ALA A 63 23.25 9.54 3.84
CA ALA A 63 22.74 9.93 5.15
C ALA A 63 23.93 10.34 6.01
N VAL A 64 24.02 11.62 6.37
CA VAL A 64 25.17 12.19 7.09
C VAL A 64 24.67 13.07 8.24
N ASP A 65 25.29 12.94 9.42
CA ASP A 65 25.00 13.79 10.59
C ASP A 65 25.71 15.16 10.55
N ASP A 66 25.45 16.02 11.53
CA ASP A 66 26.12 17.33 11.67
C ASP A 66 27.61 17.28 11.99
N ARG A 67 28.17 16.08 12.19
CA ARG A 67 29.59 15.84 12.45
C ARG A 67 30.29 15.20 11.25
N GLY A 68 29.58 14.98 10.14
CA GLY A 68 30.11 14.36 8.93
C GLY A 68 30.16 12.83 8.97
N ASN A 69 29.58 12.18 9.99
CA ASN A 69 29.52 10.73 10.05
C ASN A 69 28.41 10.19 9.15
N SER A 70 28.71 9.15 8.39
CA SER A 70 27.68 8.39 7.68
C SER A 70 26.77 7.66 8.67
N LEU A 71 25.47 7.87 8.48
CA LEU A 71 24.38 7.21 9.18
C LEU A 71 23.85 5.98 8.42
N ILE A 72 24.43 5.65 7.27
CA ILE A 72 24.02 4.45 6.52
C ILE A 72 24.60 3.21 7.19
N ASN A 73 23.77 2.18 7.35
CA ASN A 73 24.19 0.85 7.80
C ASN A 73 24.32 -0.10 6.59
N PRO A 74 25.54 -0.47 6.14
CA PRO A 74 25.72 -1.34 4.98
C PRO A 74 25.08 -2.72 5.13
N ALA A 75 25.05 -3.27 6.35
CA ALA A 75 24.43 -4.57 6.62
C ALA A 75 22.91 -4.51 6.43
N MET A 76 22.28 -3.38 6.81
CA MET A 76 20.85 -3.16 6.56
C MET A 76 20.57 -2.89 5.09
N MET A 77 21.45 -2.21 4.35
CA MET A 77 21.24 -1.97 2.91
C MET A 77 21.12 -3.28 2.12
N ALA A 78 21.94 -4.29 2.45
CA ALA A 78 21.85 -5.61 1.83
C ALA A 78 20.51 -6.30 2.12
N ALA A 79 19.99 -6.14 3.34
CA ALA A 79 18.67 -6.66 3.73
C ALA A 79 17.50 -5.85 3.13
N GLN A 80 17.69 -4.55 2.89
CA GLN A 80 16.67 -3.62 2.39
C GLN A 80 16.27 -3.83 0.92
N MET A 81 16.86 -4.82 0.23
CA MET A 81 16.39 -5.23 -1.10
C MET A 81 15.06 -6.01 -1.07
N HIS A 82 14.28 -5.89 0.00
CA HIS A 82 12.96 -6.50 0.10
C HIS A 82 12.04 -6.02 -1.05
N GLY A 83 11.33 -6.98 -1.64
CA GLY A 83 10.49 -6.75 -2.80
C GLY A 83 9.33 -5.80 -2.51
N LEU A 84 8.82 -5.20 -3.60
CA LEU A 84 7.61 -4.38 -3.58
C LEU A 84 6.45 -5.16 -2.97
N GLN A 85 5.76 -4.52 -2.03
CA GLN A 85 4.62 -5.12 -1.37
C GLN A 85 3.32 -4.54 -1.94
N PRO A 86 2.27 -5.37 -2.10
CA PRO A 86 0.95 -4.85 -2.37
C PRO A 86 0.49 -3.91 -1.24
N GLY A 87 -0.33 -2.93 -1.59
CA GLY A 87 -0.96 -2.03 -0.64
C GLY A 87 -2.23 -1.45 -1.22
N SER A 88 -3.18 -1.14 -0.34
CA SER A 88 -4.45 -0.51 -0.73
C SER A 88 -4.53 0.86 -0.07
N GLY A 89 -4.33 1.92 -0.84
CA GLY A 89 -4.52 3.28 -0.35
C GLY A 89 -3.65 4.33 -1.03
N ASN A 90 -3.97 5.58 -0.70
CA ASN A 90 -3.26 6.77 -1.18
C ASN A 90 -2.24 7.29 -0.17
N ILE A 91 -1.90 6.47 0.84
CA ILE A 91 -0.92 6.80 1.88
C ILE A 91 -0.04 5.58 2.09
N TRP A 92 1.27 5.77 1.92
CA TRP A 92 2.28 4.73 2.06
C TRP A 92 3.27 5.14 3.15
N ASN A 93 3.53 4.26 4.11
CA ASN A 93 4.50 4.53 5.18
C ASN A 93 5.81 3.80 4.86
N LEU A 94 6.93 4.52 4.81
CA LEU A 94 8.24 3.94 4.58
C LEU A 94 9.12 4.12 5.81
N SER A 95 9.98 3.14 6.05
CA SER A 95 11.03 3.21 7.06
C SER A 95 12.40 3.43 6.40
N ALA A 96 13.17 4.37 6.95
CA ALA A 96 14.57 4.58 6.65
C ALA A 96 15.38 4.25 7.90
N TYR A 97 16.13 3.15 7.85
CA TYR A 97 16.95 2.70 8.98
C TYR A 97 18.34 3.36 8.94
N LEU A 98 18.71 3.96 10.05
CA LEU A 98 19.93 4.76 10.24
C LEU A 98 20.75 4.15 11.39
N ALA A 99 22.07 4.10 11.20
CA ALA A 99 23.04 3.74 12.23
C ALA A 99 23.68 5.00 12.81
N VAL A 100 23.22 5.42 13.98
CA VAL A 100 23.80 6.57 14.69
C VAL A 100 25.10 6.14 15.35
N LYS A 101 26.22 6.73 14.91
CA LYS A 101 27.56 6.43 15.44
C LYS A 101 28.00 7.48 16.45
N GLY A 102 28.51 7.02 17.58
CA GLY A 102 29.05 7.91 18.62
C GLY A 102 27.99 8.75 19.32
N GLU A 103 28.46 9.67 20.17
CA GLU A 103 27.63 10.58 20.96
C GLU A 103 27.64 11.99 20.37
N GLY A 104 26.58 12.76 20.62
CA GLY A 104 26.55 14.19 20.32
C GLY A 104 26.15 14.60 18.90
N ALA A 105 25.75 13.67 18.03
CA ALA A 105 25.04 14.03 16.81
C ALA A 105 23.66 14.60 17.16
N ARG A 106 23.30 15.76 16.62
CA ARG A 106 22.05 16.46 16.96
C ARG A 106 21.06 16.53 15.81
N LYS A 107 21.55 16.38 14.58
CA LYS A 107 20.71 16.39 13.38
C LYS A 107 21.31 15.52 12.28
N ILE A 108 20.44 15.05 11.41
CA ILE A 108 20.80 14.53 10.09
C ILE A 108 21.01 15.76 9.21
N ALA A 109 22.27 16.09 8.91
CA ALA A 109 22.60 17.23 8.07
C ALA A 109 22.05 17.04 6.65
N ARG A 110 22.15 15.82 6.12
CA ARG A 110 21.65 15.48 4.79
C ARG A 110 21.15 14.05 4.74
N LEU A 111 19.97 13.86 4.16
CA LEU A 111 19.36 12.57 3.90
C LEU A 111 18.85 12.53 2.46
N LYS A 112 19.43 11.68 1.62
CA LYS A 112 19.02 11.46 0.25
C LYS A 112 18.69 9.98 0.04
N GLY A 113 17.59 9.73 -0.65
CA GLY A 113 17.20 8.38 -0.98
C GLY A 113 16.10 8.33 -2.02
N ARG A 114 15.54 7.14 -2.19
CA ARG A 114 14.45 6.89 -3.13
C ARG A 114 13.53 5.79 -2.64
N ALA A 115 12.29 5.83 -3.11
CA ALA A 115 11.28 4.79 -2.97
C ALA A 115 10.90 4.23 -4.34
N ARG A 116 10.40 2.99 -4.39
CA ARG A 116 9.93 2.35 -5.63
C ARG A 116 8.45 2.07 -5.52
N PHE A 117 7.71 2.34 -6.58
CA PHE A 117 6.28 2.10 -6.66
C PHE A 117 5.93 1.49 -8.02
N VAL A 118 4.96 0.59 -8.04
CA VAL A 118 4.32 0.13 -9.29
C VAL A 118 2.97 0.79 -9.37
N ILE A 119 2.77 1.57 -10.42
CA ILE A 119 1.53 2.28 -10.70
C ILE A 119 0.78 1.61 -11.84
N GLN A 120 -0.53 1.76 -11.84
CA GLN A 120 -1.37 1.43 -12.98
C GLN A 120 -1.39 2.60 -13.96
N THR A 121 -0.98 2.35 -15.21
CA THR A 121 -1.04 3.34 -16.30
C THR A 121 -2.25 3.13 -17.21
N ARG A 122 -2.75 1.89 -17.30
CA ARG A 122 -3.96 1.54 -18.03
C ARG A 122 -4.74 0.43 -17.31
N ALA A 123 -6.06 0.53 -17.33
CA ALA A 123 -6.96 -0.53 -16.89
C ALA A 123 -8.12 -0.73 -17.87
N GLU A 124 -8.74 -1.88 -17.73
CA GLU A 124 -10.02 -2.20 -18.33
C GLU A 124 -11.03 -2.46 -17.22
N GLU A 125 -12.25 -2.01 -17.44
CA GLU A 125 -13.35 -2.15 -16.50
C GLU A 125 -14.50 -2.94 -17.12
N ALA A 126 -15.15 -3.76 -16.29
CA ALA A 126 -16.42 -4.38 -16.61
C ALA A 126 -17.40 -4.18 -15.46
N GLU A 127 -18.66 -3.96 -15.81
CA GLU A 127 -19.75 -3.79 -14.85
C GLU A 127 -20.68 -5.00 -14.84
N VAL A 128 -21.10 -5.39 -13.64
CA VAL A 128 -22.23 -6.26 -13.39
C VAL A 128 -23.34 -5.42 -12.76
N ALA A 129 -24.23 -4.93 -13.61
CA ALA A 129 -25.44 -4.23 -13.18
C ALA A 129 -26.42 -5.17 -12.47
N ASP A 130 -27.32 -4.60 -11.67
CA ASP A 130 -28.28 -5.31 -10.82
C ASP A 130 -27.62 -6.41 -10.00
N ILE A 131 -26.56 -6.01 -9.28
CA ILE A 131 -25.71 -6.95 -8.54
C ILE A 131 -26.47 -7.76 -7.49
N VAL A 132 -27.58 -7.23 -6.95
CA VAL A 132 -28.43 -7.91 -5.95
C VAL A 132 -29.06 -9.18 -6.54
N ASN A 133 -29.57 -9.09 -7.77
CA ASN A 133 -30.22 -10.21 -8.46
C ASN A 133 -29.26 -11.03 -9.32
N ALA A 134 -28.02 -10.57 -9.52
CA ALA A 134 -27.01 -11.28 -10.31
C ALA A 134 -26.76 -12.70 -9.77
N ARG A 135 -26.90 -13.71 -10.64
CA ARG A 135 -26.60 -15.12 -10.36
C ARG A 135 -25.84 -15.74 -11.51
N ASN A 136 -24.71 -16.38 -11.20
CA ASN A 136 -23.81 -17.01 -12.17
C ASN A 136 -23.43 -16.12 -13.37
N VAL A 137 -23.25 -14.82 -13.12
CA VAL A 137 -22.88 -13.86 -14.17
C VAL A 137 -21.38 -13.98 -14.44
N THR A 138 -21.02 -14.32 -15.67
CA THR A 138 -19.61 -14.31 -16.10
C THR A 138 -19.25 -12.97 -16.73
N ARG A 139 -18.08 -12.45 -16.38
CA ARG A 139 -17.43 -11.32 -17.05
C ARG A 139 -16.00 -11.66 -17.41
N THR A 140 -15.59 -11.21 -18.58
CA THR A 140 -14.19 -11.22 -19.01
C THR A 140 -13.75 -9.78 -19.19
N VAL A 141 -12.67 -9.39 -18.53
CA VAL A 141 -12.11 -8.05 -18.57
C VAL A 141 -10.60 -8.15 -18.58
N GLY A 142 -9.95 -7.52 -19.55
CA GLY A 142 -8.49 -7.63 -19.72
C GLY A 142 -8.01 -9.06 -19.93
N GLY A 143 -8.79 -9.89 -20.62
CA GLY A 143 -8.51 -11.32 -20.81
C GLY A 143 -8.67 -12.20 -19.57
N ARG A 144 -9.11 -11.65 -18.43
CA ARG A 144 -9.29 -12.38 -17.17
C ARG A 144 -10.75 -12.64 -16.91
N LYS A 145 -11.07 -13.85 -16.45
CA LYS A 145 -12.45 -14.30 -16.24
C LYS A 145 -12.85 -14.24 -14.77
N PHE A 146 -14.04 -13.71 -14.53
CA PHE A 146 -14.69 -13.61 -13.23
C PHE A 146 -16.09 -14.20 -13.34
N LEU A 147 -16.48 -15.01 -12.36
CA LEU A 147 -17.84 -15.54 -12.22
C LEU A 147 -18.44 -15.03 -10.91
N ILE A 148 -19.45 -14.18 -11.01
CA ILE A 148 -20.24 -13.71 -9.87
C ILE A 148 -21.30 -14.79 -9.62
N LYS A 149 -21.10 -15.60 -8.58
CA LYS A 149 -22.00 -16.70 -8.25
C LYS A 149 -23.32 -16.17 -7.73
N GLU A 150 -23.26 -15.34 -6.70
CA GLU A 150 -24.42 -14.71 -6.08
C GLU A 150 -24.02 -13.50 -5.23
N THR A 151 -25.03 -12.70 -4.90
CA THR A 151 -24.94 -11.61 -3.93
C THR A 151 -25.97 -11.83 -2.84
N ARG A 152 -25.53 -11.73 -1.59
CA ARG A 152 -26.40 -11.75 -0.41
C ARG A 152 -26.43 -10.34 0.17
N TYR A 153 -27.58 -9.71 0.04
CA TYR A 153 -27.82 -8.35 0.50
C TYR A 153 -28.95 -8.36 1.52
N THR A 154 -28.73 -7.68 2.65
CA THR A 154 -29.77 -7.41 3.65
C THR A 154 -30.03 -5.90 3.67
N PRO A 155 -31.29 -5.44 3.56
CA PRO A 155 -31.61 -4.02 3.72
C PRO A 155 -31.03 -3.45 5.01
N ASN A 156 -30.32 -2.32 4.91
CA ASN A 156 -29.57 -1.68 6.01
C ASN A 156 -28.44 -2.51 6.64
N GLY A 157 -28.12 -3.69 6.09
CA GLY A 157 -27.09 -4.59 6.57
C GLY A 157 -25.84 -4.62 5.69
N PRO A 158 -24.92 -5.57 5.97
CA PRO A 158 -23.79 -5.83 5.10
C PRO A 158 -24.24 -6.45 3.77
N CYS A 159 -23.38 -6.35 2.76
CA CYS A 159 -23.52 -7.03 1.49
C CYS A 159 -22.36 -8.02 1.31
N GLN A 160 -22.66 -9.25 0.90
CA GLN A 160 -21.66 -10.27 0.57
C GLN A 160 -21.74 -10.60 -0.92
N VAL A 161 -20.60 -10.57 -1.62
CA VAL A 161 -20.50 -10.93 -3.04
C VAL A 161 -19.59 -12.14 -3.18
N PHE A 162 -20.10 -13.21 -3.80
CA PHE A 162 -19.39 -14.47 -4.02
C PHE A 162 -18.85 -14.50 -5.45
N VAL A 163 -17.54 -14.53 -5.60
CA VAL A 163 -16.85 -14.42 -6.89
C VAL A 163 -15.86 -15.55 -7.08
N THR A 164 -15.90 -16.26 -8.21
CA THR A 164 -14.78 -17.09 -8.66
C THR A 164 -13.90 -16.27 -9.58
N VAL A 165 -12.60 -16.27 -9.29
CA VAL A 165 -11.58 -15.71 -10.18
C VAL A 165 -10.81 -16.85 -10.81
N TYR A 166 -10.71 -16.84 -12.13
CA TYR A 166 -9.96 -17.84 -12.89
C TYR A 166 -8.53 -17.36 -13.13
N ARG A 167 -7.55 -18.26 -12.95
CA ARG A 167 -6.11 -18.01 -13.09
C ARG A 167 -5.60 -17.85 -14.52
N PRO A 168 -6.14 -18.51 -15.56
CA PRO A 168 -5.67 -18.29 -16.93
C PRO A 168 -5.66 -16.80 -17.29
N GLY A 169 -4.52 -16.32 -17.81
CA GLY A 169 -4.31 -14.89 -18.12
C GLY A 169 -3.68 -14.07 -16.99
N TRP A 170 -3.42 -14.66 -15.81
CA TRP A 170 -2.68 -14.01 -14.72
C TRP A 170 -1.23 -14.48 -14.66
N SER A 171 -0.28 -13.57 -14.46
CA SER A 171 1.07 -13.93 -14.04
C SER A 171 1.06 -14.46 -12.59
N PRO A 172 2.07 -15.23 -12.16
CA PRO A 172 2.16 -15.71 -10.78
C PRO A 172 2.13 -14.58 -9.74
N ILE A 173 2.75 -13.45 -10.05
CA ILE A 173 2.80 -12.28 -9.16
C ILE A 173 1.41 -11.65 -9.03
N GLU A 174 0.75 -11.35 -10.14
CA GLU A 174 -0.60 -10.77 -10.09
C GLU A 174 -1.60 -11.73 -9.43
N TRP A 175 -1.47 -13.04 -9.68
CA TRP A 175 -2.30 -14.06 -9.04
C TRP A 175 -2.13 -14.08 -7.52
N SER A 176 -0.89 -13.96 -7.02
CA SER A 176 -0.65 -13.88 -5.57
C SER A 176 -1.27 -12.64 -4.90
N GLN A 177 -1.56 -11.60 -5.69
CA GLN A 177 -2.06 -10.32 -5.19
C GLN A 177 -3.57 -10.18 -5.28
N ILE A 178 -4.23 -11.04 -6.06
CA ILE A 178 -5.66 -10.92 -6.37
C ILE A 178 -6.54 -10.80 -5.12
N SER A 179 -6.22 -11.54 -4.06
CA SER A 179 -6.96 -11.53 -2.78
C SER A 179 -6.86 -10.20 -2.05
N GLN A 180 -5.81 -9.42 -2.31
CA GLN A 180 -5.58 -8.10 -1.71
C GLN A 180 -6.06 -6.95 -2.61
N THR A 181 -6.20 -7.18 -3.91
CA THR A 181 -6.44 -6.11 -4.87
C THR A 181 -7.80 -5.43 -4.71
N ALA A 182 -7.83 -4.11 -4.92
CA ALA A 182 -9.03 -3.27 -5.01
C ALA A 182 -9.75 -3.42 -6.37
N ALA A 183 -9.59 -4.57 -7.05
CA ALA A 183 -10.14 -4.81 -8.38
C ALA A 183 -11.66 -4.95 -8.39
N LEU A 184 -12.29 -5.23 -7.24
CA LEU A 184 -13.72 -5.48 -7.12
C LEU A 184 -14.34 -4.44 -6.20
N ARG A 185 -15.15 -3.55 -6.78
CA ARG A 185 -15.78 -2.42 -6.10
C ARG A 185 -17.29 -2.52 -6.23
N LEU A 186 -17.99 -2.51 -5.10
CA LEU A 186 -19.46 -2.46 -5.07
C LEU A 186 -19.89 -0.98 -5.03
N ALA A 187 -20.80 -0.58 -5.92
CA ALA A 187 -21.28 0.79 -6.02
C ALA A 187 -22.82 0.86 -5.92
N ASP A 188 -23.32 2.00 -5.45
CA ASP A 188 -24.76 2.34 -5.56
C ASP A 188 -25.10 2.97 -6.92
N ALA A 189 -26.38 3.34 -7.10
CA ALA A 189 -26.87 3.94 -8.35
C ALA A 189 -26.24 5.31 -8.67
N ASP A 190 -25.70 6.00 -7.67
CA ASP A 190 -25.01 7.30 -7.82
C ASP A 190 -23.50 7.12 -8.03
N GLY A 191 -23.01 5.87 -8.08
CA GLY A 191 -21.60 5.52 -8.26
C GLY A 191 -20.76 5.59 -6.98
N ASN A 192 -21.37 5.85 -5.82
CA ASN A 192 -20.67 5.88 -4.54
C ASN A 192 -20.27 4.47 -4.13
N SER A 193 -19.04 4.33 -3.64
CA SER A 193 -18.46 3.02 -3.34
C SER A 193 -18.80 2.56 -1.93
N TRP A 194 -19.26 1.32 -1.82
CA TRP A 194 -19.37 0.63 -0.54
C TRP A 194 -17.99 0.35 0.05
N PHE A 195 -17.87 0.41 1.37
CA PHE A 195 -16.63 0.10 2.06
C PHE A 195 -16.44 -1.41 2.14
N ARG A 196 -15.37 -1.93 1.53
CA ARG A 196 -15.00 -3.35 1.63
C ARG A 196 -14.32 -3.61 2.98
N THR A 197 -14.95 -4.38 3.85
CA THR A 197 -14.42 -4.69 5.19
C THR A 197 -13.44 -5.86 5.18
N HIS A 198 -13.68 -6.85 4.33
CA HIS A 198 -12.89 -8.07 4.28
C HIS A 198 -13.05 -8.79 2.93
N ALA A 199 -12.07 -9.61 2.59
CA ALA A 199 -12.14 -10.59 1.51
C ALA A 199 -11.61 -11.93 2.05
N ALA A 200 -12.45 -12.96 2.00
CA ALA A 200 -12.10 -14.30 2.44
C ALA A 200 -11.95 -15.23 1.23
N THR A 201 -10.88 -16.01 1.19
CA THR A 201 -10.76 -17.13 0.25
C THR A 201 -11.48 -18.34 0.83
N THR A 202 -12.55 -18.80 0.18
CA THR A 202 -13.35 -19.95 0.65
C THR A 202 -12.92 -21.27 0.01
N ARG A 203 -12.39 -21.21 -1.21
CA ARG A 203 -11.81 -22.34 -1.93
C ARG A 203 -10.65 -21.84 -2.78
N SER A 204 -9.57 -22.61 -2.82
CA SER A 204 -8.44 -22.36 -3.72
C SER A 204 -8.10 -23.64 -4.45
N SER A 205 -7.88 -23.53 -5.75
CA SER A 205 -7.31 -24.58 -6.59
C SER A 205 -6.15 -24.00 -7.40
N ASN A 206 -5.54 -24.82 -8.26
CA ASN A 206 -4.50 -24.34 -9.15
C ASN A 206 -5.01 -23.37 -10.22
N ASP A 207 -6.29 -23.46 -10.60
CA ASP A 207 -6.84 -22.77 -11.76
C ASP A 207 -7.88 -21.70 -11.41
N GLU A 208 -8.42 -21.73 -10.19
CA GLU A 208 -9.42 -20.77 -9.72
C GLU A 208 -9.38 -20.60 -8.20
N ILE A 209 -9.84 -19.45 -7.74
CA ILE A 209 -10.14 -19.16 -6.33
C ILE A 209 -11.57 -18.68 -6.18
N ASP A 210 -12.22 -19.10 -5.11
CA ASP A 210 -13.50 -18.56 -4.68
C ASP A 210 -13.25 -17.52 -3.57
N LEU A 211 -13.72 -16.30 -3.83
CA LEU A 211 -13.67 -15.16 -2.93
C LEU A 211 -15.07 -14.85 -2.40
N THR A 212 -15.15 -14.60 -1.10
CA THR A 212 -16.30 -13.92 -0.49
C THR A 212 -15.87 -12.53 -0.09
N LEU A 213 -16.45 -11.53 -0.75
CA LEU A 213 -16.20 -10.12 -0.47
C LEU A 213 -17.27 -9.60 0.47
N HIS A 214 -16.85 -8.92 1.54
CA HIS A 214 -17.74 -8.33 2.52
C HIS A 214 -17.71 -6.81 2.38
N PHE A 215 -18.90 -6.21 2.27
CA PHE A 215 -19.08 -4.77 2.14
C PHE A 215 -20.05 -4.24 3.21
N GLN A 216 -19.83 -3.00 3.63
CA GLN A 216 -20.73 -2.26 4.51
C GLN A 216 -21.01 -0.85 3.94
N ARG A 217 -22.18 -0.31 4.29
CA ARG A 217 -22.62 1.04 3.86
C ARG A 217 -21.82 2.17 4.48
N ILE A 218 -21.20 1.90 5.62
CA ILE A 218 -20.56 2.91 6.45
C ILE A 218 -19.08 2.96 6.08
N ASN A 219 -18.63 4.10 5.58
CA ASN A 219 -17.21 4.40 5.45
C ASN A 219 -16.57 4.54 6.85
N TRP A 220 -15.24 4.48 6.92
CA TRP A 220 -14.48 4.50 8.18
C TRP A 220 -14.90 5.59 9.20
N ASN A 221 -15.46 6.73 8.73
CA ASN A 221 -15.84 7.86 9.60
C ASN A 221 -17.32 7.90 10.00
N GLY A 222 -18.14 6.90 9.66
CA GLY A 222 -19.54 6.85 10.11
C GLY A 222 -20.50 7.82 9.40
N ALA A 223 -20.01 8.68 8.51
CA ALA A 223 -20.71 9.93 8.21
C ALA A 223 -21.66 9.85 7.01
N ASN A 224 -21.44 8.94 6.05
CA ASN A 224 -22.26 8.85 4.84
C ASN A 224 -22.69 7.41 4.58
N ALA A 225 -23.99 7.15 4.71
CA ALA A 225 -24.57 5.89 4.27
C ALA A 225 -24.65 5.89 2.73
N VAL A 226 -23.95 4.95 2.10
CA VAL A 226 -24.04 4.69 0.66
C VAL A 226 -25.44 4.14 0.32
N GLY A 227 -25.96 4.41 -0.88
CA GLY A 227 -27.25 3.93 -1.38
C GLY A 227 -27.35 2.39 -1.45
N GLU A 228 -28.45 1.87 -1.99
CA GLU A 228 -28.57 0.42 -2.21
C GLU A 228 -27.55 -0.07 -3.25
N PRO A 229 -27.01 -1.30 -3.12
CA PRO A 229 -26.00 -1.78 -4.05
C PRO A 229 -26.62 -1.99 -5.43
N ALA A 230 -26.10 -1.31 -6.44
CA ALA A 230 -26.62 -1.33 -7.80
C ALA A 230 -25.72 -2.14 -8.74
N SER A 231 -24.39 -2.00 -8.60
CA SER A 231 -23.46 -2.69 -9.49
C SER A 231 -22.16 -3.12 -8.81
N LEU A 232 -21.54 -4.16 -9.39
CA LEU A 232 -20.17 -4.55 -9.10
C LEU A 232 -19.29 -4.15 -10.28
N ILE A 233 -18.28 -3.35 -9.99
CA ILE A 233 -17.29 -2.87 -10.94
C ILE A 233 -16.03 -3.73 -10.76
N ILE A 234 -15.59 -4.31 -11.86
CA ILE A 234 -14.40 -5.14 -11.96
C ILE A 234 -13.37 -4.34 -12.75
N GLU A 235 -12.29 -3.92 -12.10
CA GLU A 235 -11.20 -3.19 -12.72
C GLU A 235 -9.94 -4.05 -12.73
N VAL A 236 -9.32 -4.15 -13.90
CA VAL A 236 -8.15 -4.97 -14.13
C VAL A 236 -7.04 -4.12 -14.73
N PRO A 237 -5.85 -4.05 -14.08
CA PRO A 237 -4.71 -3.35 -14.66
C PRO A 237 -4.23 -4.09 -15.92
N LEU A 238 -4.11 -3.35 -17.02
CA LEU A 238 -3.58 -3.85 -18.29
C LEU A 238 -2.11 -3.48 -18.48
N GLU A 239 -1.74 -2.29 -18.03
CA GLU A 239 -0.38 -1.78 -18.09
C GLU A 239 0.01 -1.19 -16.74
N THR A 240 1.24 -1.48 -16.36
CA THR A 240 1.84 -0.98 -15.13
C THR A 240 3.20 -0.40 -15.45
N GLU A 241 3.61 0.57 -14.64
CA GLU A 241 4.92 1.18 -14.73
C GLU A 241 5.54 1.21 -13.34
N GLU A 242 6.85 0.92 -13.27
CA GLU A 242 7.60 1.09 -12.05
C GLU A 242 8.22 2.50 -12.00
N LEU A 243 7.83 3.28 -11.00
CA LEU A 243 8.36 4.61 -10.75
C LEU A 243 9.34 4.60 -9.57
N THR A 244 10.44 5.33 -9.75
CA THR A 244 11.37 5.67 -8.68
C THR A 244 11.09 7.09 -8.21
N VAL A 245 10.82 7.26 -6.91
CA VAL A 245 10.50 8.53 -6.28
C VAL A 245 11.68 8.98 -5.44
N PRO A 246 12.57 9.86 -5.96
CA PRO A 246 13.67 10.40 -5.18
C PRO A 246 13.18 11.39 -4.13
N PHE A 247 13.90 11.49 -3.01
CA PHE A 247 13.69 12.50 -1.98
C PHE A 247 15.02 12.97 -1.40
N GLU A 248 15.03 14.22 -0.94
CA GLU A 248 16.15 14.79 -0.21
C GLU A 248 15.62 15.67 0.92
N PHE A 249 16.15 15.46 2.12
CA PHE A 249 15.88 16.26 3.31
C PHE A 249 17.19 16.78 3.89
N VAL A 250 17.13 17.97 4.48
CA VAL A 250 18.26 18.61 5.15
C VAL A 250 17.86 18.99 6.56
N ASP A 251 18.84 18.98 7.46
CA ASP A 251 18.71 19.45 8.84
C ASP A 251 17.55 18.81 9.64
N LEU A 252 17.36 17.50 9.50
CA LEU A 252 16.35 16.78 10.30
C LEU A 252 16.84 16.60 11.74
N PRO A 253 16.06 16.93 12.77
CA PRO A 253 16.47 16.77 14.16
C PRO A 253 16.66 15.28 14.50
N LEU A 254 17.71 14.95 15.23
CA LEU A 254 17.87 13.63 15.84
C LEU A 254 17.36 13.66 17.29
N PRO A 255 16.75 12.57 17.79
CA PRO A 255 16.45 12.44 19.21
C PRO A 255 17.75 12.45 20.01
N THR A 256 17.88 13.42 20.92
CA THR A 256 19.01 13.55 21.86
C THR A 256 18.81 12.68 23.10
#